data_AF-A0A3C1XDD9-F1
#
_entry.id   AF-A0A3C1XDD9-F1
#
_cell.length_a   1.000
_cell.length_b   1.000
_cell.length_c   1.000
_cell.angle_alpha   90.00
_cell.angle_beta   90.00
_cell.angle_gamma   90.00
#
_symmetry.space_group_name_H-M   'P 1'
#
loop_
_entity.id
_entity.type
_entity.pdbx_description
1 polymer ?
#
loop_
_entity_poly.entity_id
_entity_poly.type
_entity_poly.pdbx_seq_one_letter_code
_entity_poly.pdbx_strand_id
1 'polypeptide(L)' 'LIEAGVDKILMHGDSLDKPLNTAKIAELVQYAQGKITIIIGGGVTVDNFEEYASLTGTNFVHGTKILSE' A
#
# COMPACT_ATOMS: atom_id res chain seq x y z
N LEU A 1 8.63 5.49 -13.74
CA LEU A 1 8.06 6.21 -12.58
C LEU A 1 9.11 7.06 -11.88
N ILE A 2 10.20 6.46 -11.38
CA ILE A 2 11.30 7.20 -10.75
C ILE A 2 11.93 8.23 -11.72
N GLU A 3 12.25 7.83 -12.95
CA GLU A 3 12.77 8.75 -13.98
C GLU A 3 11.78 9.88 -14.35
N ALA A 4 10.49 9.65 -14.12
CA ALA A 4 9.44 10.64 -14.31
C ALA A 4 9.19 11.51 -13.06
N GLY A 5 10.01 11.36 -12.00
CA GLY A 5 9.90 12.12 -10.76
C GLY A 5 8.79 11.68 -9.81
N VAL A 6 8.28 10.46 -9.93
CA VAL A 6 7.23 9.95 -9.03
C VAL A 6 7.85 9.47 -7.72
N ASP A 7 7.44 10.09 -6.60
CA ASP A 7 7.93 9.72 -5.27
C ASP A 7 7.14 8.58 -4.60
N LYS A 8 5.84 8.51 -4.88
CA LYS A 8 4.90 7.58 -4.21
C LYS A 8 3.88 6.98 -5.17
N ILE A 9 3.52 5.73 -4.93
CA ILE A 9 2.49 5.00 -5.69
C ILE A 9 1.41 4.53 -4.72
N LEU A 10 0.16 4.91 -4.96
CA LEU A 10 -1.00 4.31 -4.28
C LEU A 10 -1.35 2.99 -4.97
N MET A 11 -1.41 1.89 -4.22
CA MET A 11 -1.54 0.55 -4.77
C MET A 11 -2.51 -0.34 -3.98
N HIS A 12 -3.36 -1.06 -4.71
CA HIS A 12 -4.21 -2.13 -4.18
C HIS A 12 -3.61 -3.54 -4.40
N GLY A 13 -2.74 -3.69 -5.40
CA GLY A 13 -2.05 -4.95 -5.70
C GLY A 13 -2.83 -5.93 -6.59
N ASP A 14 -4.11 -5.67 -6.86
CA ASP A 14 -4.97 -6.39 -7.81
C ASP A 14 -6.11 -5.45 -8.28
N SER A 15 -7.11 -5.98 -8.98
CA SER A 15 -8.35 -5.27 -9.29
C SER A 15 -9.15 -4.94 -8.02
N LEU A 16 -9.87 -3.82 -8.03
CA LEU A 16 -10.56 -3.28 -6.83
C LEU A 16 -11.76 -4.13 -6.37
N ASP A 17 -12.21 -5.10 -7.16
CA ASP A 17 -13.23 -6.08 -6.80
C ASP A 17 -12.69 -7.23 -5.93
N LYS A 18 -11.37 -7.30 -5.74
CA LYS A 18 -10.70 -8.29 -4.90
C LYS A 18 -10.22 -7.67 -3.58
N PRO A 19 -9.80 -8.50 -2.61
CA PRO A 19 -9.07 -8.01 -1.45
C PRO A 19 -7.72 -7.41 -1.83
N LEU A 20 -7.23 -6.51 -0.98
CA LEU A 20 -5.89 -5.92 -1.11
C LEU A 20 -4.83 -7.03 -1.17
N ASN A 21 -4.06 -7.06 -2.24
CA ASN A 21 -3.09 -8.12 -2.47
C ASN A 21 -1.76 -7.80 -1.78
N THR A 22 -1.71 -8.10 -0.48
CA THR A 22 -0.55 -7.84 0.38
C THR A 22 0.72 -8.52 -0.14
N ALA A 23 0.61 -9.75 -0.65
CA ALA A 23 1.75 -10.49 -1.20
C ALA A 23 2.38 -9.79 -2.40
N LYS A 24 1.56 -9.32 -3.35
CA LYS A 24 2.07 -8.61 -4.53
C LYS A 24 2.70 -7.27 -4.14
N ILE A 25 2.10 -6.58 -3.18
CA ILE A 25 2.64 -5.31 -2.69
C ILE A 25 3.98 -5.54 -1.97
N ALA A 26 4.10 -6.57 -1.13
CA ALA A 26 5.35 -6.89 -0.43
C ALA A 26 6.51 -7.15 -1.40
N GLU A 27 6.27 -7.91 -2.47
CA GLU A 27 7.24 -8.14 -3.55
C GLU A 27 7.72 -6.82 -4.16
N LEU A 28 6.80 -5.89 -4.40
CA LEU A 28 7.11 -4.59 -5.01
C LEU A 28 7.78 -3.63 -4.04
N VAL A 29 7.42 -3.66 -2.75
CA VAL A 29 8.11 -2.89 -1.69
C VAL A 29 9.57 -3.35 -1.62
N GLN A 30 9.81 -4.67 -1.63
CA GLN A 30 11.16 -5.22 -1.66
C GLN A 30 11.91 -4.83 -2.93
N TYR A 31 11.27 -4.92 -4.09
CA TYR A 31 11.86 -4.53 -5.38
C TYR A 31 12.21 -3.04 -5.44
N ALA A 32 11.37 -2.19 -4.85
CA ALA A 32 11.57 -0.75 -4.83
C ALA A 32 12.81 -0.34 -4.03
N GLN A 33 13.25 -1.14 -3.06
CA GLN A 33 14.45 -0.89 -2.23
C GLN A 33 14.50 0.55 -1.67
N GLY A 34 13.34 1.11 -1.30
CA GLY A 34 13.21 2.48 -0.80
C GLY A 34 13.39 3.60 -1.84
N LYS A 35 13.64 3.29 -3.12
CA LYS A 35 13.81 4.30 -4.19
C LYS A 35 12.50 5.00 -4.58
N ILE A 36 11.37 4.33 -4.34
CA ILE A 36 10.02 4.85 -4.54
C ILE A 36 9.11 4.27 -3.45
N THR A 37 8.24 5.09 -2.87
CA THR A 37 7.36 4.65 -1.78
C THR A 37 6.11 3.99 -2.33
N ILE A 38 5.70 2.84 -1.78
CA ILE A 38 4.39 2.26 -2.06
C ILE A 38 3.47 2.55 -0.87
N ILE A 39 2.28 3.07 -1.16
CA ILE A 39 1.21 3.36 -0.22
C ILE A 39 0.10 2.34 -0.48
N ILE A 40 -0.33 1.59 0.54
CA ILE A 40 -1.44 0.65 0.37
C ILE A 40 -2.79 1.37 0.42
N GLY A 41 -3.75 0.95 -0.40
CA GLY A 41 -5.10 1.50 -0.36
C GLY A 41 -6.15 0.67 -1.10
N GLY A 42 -7.42 1.03 -0.89
CA GLY A 42 -8.58 0.25 -1.33
C GLY A 42 -8.95 -0.81 -0.30
N GLY A 43 -9.97 -0.53 0.52
CA GLY A 43 -10.40 -1.42 1.60
C GLY A 43 -9.59 -1.33 2.90
N VAL A 44 -8.63 -0.40 2.99
CA VAL A 44 -7.87 -0.14 4.23
C VAL A 44 -8.70 0.71 5.20
N THR A 45 -8.83 0.26 6.44
CA THR A 45 -9.62 0.86 7.53
C THR A 45 -8.80 0.91 8.82
N VAL A 46 -9.32 1.58 9.85
CA VAL A 46 -8.73 1.62 11.20
C VAL A 46 -8.51 0.21 11.80
N ASP A 47 -9.34 -0.76 11.43
CA ASP A 47 -9.29 -2.11 12.00
C ASP A 47 -8.21 -3.00 11.38
N ASN A 48 -7.74 -2.69 10.16
CA ASN A 48 -6.86 -3.58 9.39
C ASN A 48 -5.55 -2.95 8.92
N PHE A 49 -5.35 -1.64 9.10
CA PHE A 49 -4.19 -0.96 8.53
C PHE A 49 -2.85 -1.44 9.11
N GLU A 50 -2.79 -1.75 10.40
CA GLU A 50 -1.56 -2.25 11.05
C GLU A 50 -1.16 -3.62 10.50
N GLU A 51 -2.13 -4.52 10.35
CA GLU A 51 -1.90 -5.85 9.77
C GLU A 51 -1.40 -5.73 8.33
N TYR A 52 -2.06 -4.92 7.49
CA TYR A 52 -1.63 -4.73 6.12
C TYR A 52 -0.26 -4.05 6.01
N ALA A 53 0.03 -3.06 6.85
CA ALA A 53 1.36 -2.43 6.90
C ALA A 53 2.44 -3.48 7.23
N SER A 54 2.19 -4.34 8.21
CA SER A 54 3.09 -5.44 8.58
C SER A 54 3.28 -6.45 7.45
N LEU A 55 2.22 -6.86 6.77
CA LEU A 55 2.28 -7.85 5.69
C LEU A 55 2.98 -7.33 4.43
N THR A 56 2.85 -6.03 4.16
CA THR A 56 3.39 -5.39 2.95
C THR A 56 4.79 -4.79 3.15
N GLY A 57 5.19 -4.55 4.40
CA GLY A 57 6.47 -3.90 4.73
C GLY A 57 6.49 -2.40 4.46
N THR A 58 5.34 -1.76 4.23
CA THR A 58 5.23 -0.30 4.14
C THR A 58 4.44 0.26 5.32
N ASN A 59 4.89 1.40 5.84
CA ASN A 59 4.19 2.14 6.91
C ASN A 59 3.22 3.20 6.35
N PHE A 60 3.06 3.27 5.02
CA PHE A 60 2.19 4.24 4.37
C PHE A 60 0.88 3.60 3.94
N VAL A 61 -0.21 4.08 4.53
CA VAL A 61 -1.57 3.58 4.31
C VAL A 61 -2.50 4.71 3.84
N HIS A 62 -3.49 4.37 3.03
CA HIS A 62 -4.50 5.28 2.53
C HIS A 62 -5.88 4.62 2.59
N GLY A 63 -6.82 5.26 3.29
CA GLY A 63 -8.19 4.80 3.39
C GLY A 63 -9.11 5.93 3.82
N THR A 64 -10.33 5.94 3.29
CA THR A 64 -11.36 6.92 3.70
C THR A 64 -11.89 6.66 5.11
N LYS A 65 -11.65 5.46 5.66
CA LYS A 65 -12.05 5.01 7.00
C LYS A 65 -10.84 4.76 7.92
N ILE A 66 -9.73 5.46 7.68
CA ILE A 66 -8.50 5.31 8.47
C ILE A 66 -8.56 6.08 9.79
N LEU A 67 -9.43 7.08 9.88
CA LEU A 67 -9.74 7.83 11.09
C LEU A 67 -11.13 7.38 11.56
N SER A 68 -11.24 7.11 12.85
CA SER A 68 -12.53 7.01 13.53
C SER A 68 -12.90 8.41 14.00
N GLU A 69 -14.01 8.96 13.51
CA GLU A 69 -14.72 10.04 14.23
C GLU A 69 -15.57 9.43 15.36
#